data_AF-A0A257GUG5-F1
#
_entry.id   AF-A0A257GUG5-F1
#
_cell.length_a   1.000
_cell.length_b   1.000
_cell.length_c   1.000
_cell.angle_alpha   90.00
_cell.angle_beta   90.00
_cell.angle_gamma   90.00
#
_symmetry.space_group_name_H-M   'P 1'
#
loop_
_entity.id
_entity.type
_entity.pdbx_description
1 polymer ?
#
loop_
_entity_poly.entity_id
_entity_poly.type
_entity_poly.pdbx_seq_one_letter_code
_entity_poly.pdbx_strand_id
1 'polypeptide(L)' 'MQSPTPGTLNPAPVTHYENFPVASWLCPATLRAPIAAIYHFARTADDLADEGEVTADQRIAELTAYREELHACAQR' A
#
# COMPACT_ATOMS: atom_id res chain seq x y z
N MET A 1 -13.63 -18.27 -42.25
CA MET A 1 -12.56 -18.53 -41.27
C MET A 1 -11.86 -17.22 -40.98
N GLN A 2 -12.05 -16.61 -39.80
CA GLN A 2 -11.03 -15.82 -39.10
C GLN A 2 -11.59 -15.48 -37.71
N SER A 3 -11.04 -16.11 -36.68
CA SER A 3 -11.31 -15.81 -35.27
C SER A 3 -10.58 -14.52 -34.86
N PRO A 4 -11.12 -13.67 -33.97
CA PRO A 4 -10.37 -12.56 -33.41
C PRO A 4 -9.40 -13.05 -32.33
N THR A 5 -8.12 -12.68 -32.48
CA THR A 5 -7.03 -12.95 -31.54
C THR A 5 -7.24 -12.15 -30.25
N PRO A 6 -7.21 -12.75 -29.06
CA PRO A 6 -7.22 -11.99 -27.82
C PRO A 6 -5.85 -11.34 -27.61
N GLY A 7 -5.82 -10.01 -27.59
CA GLY A 7 -4.64 -9.24 -27.24
C GLY A 7 -4.16 -9.56 -25.83
N THR A 8 -2.92 -10.02 -25.72
CA THR A 8 -2.22 -10.23 -24.46
C THR A 8 -2.08 -8.90 -23.72
N LEU A 9 -2.85 -8.71 -22.65
CA LEU A 9 -2.63 -7.60 -21.71
C LEU A 9 -1.32 -7.87 -20.98
N ASN A 10 -0.28 -7.13 -21.35
CA ASN A 10 1.00 -7.13 -20.66
C ASN A 10 0.81 -6.36 -19.34
N PRO A 11 0.90 -6.99 -18.15
CA PRO A 11 0.79 -6.24 -16.90
C PRO A 11 1.98 -5.28 -16.79
N ALA A 12 1.69 -4.01 -16.54
CA ALA A 12 2.69 -2.98 -16.33
C ALA A 12 3.69 -3.42 -15.23
N PRO A 13 4.99 -3.12 -15.39
CA PRO A 13 5.99 -3.52 -14.40
C PRO A 13 5.72 -2.79 -13.09
N VAL A 14 5.62 -3.56 -12.01
CA VAL A 14 5.52 -3.05 -10.64
C VAL A 14 6.82 -2.28 -10.36
N THR A 15 6.74 -0.95 -10.35
CA THR A 15 7.87 -0.10 -10.02
C THR A 15 8.23 -0.31 -8.55
N HIS A 16 9.38 -0.94 -8.34
CA HIS A 16 9.97 -1.31 -7.07
C HIS A 16 9.96 -0.18 -6.03
N TYR A 17 9.18 -0.34 -4.95
CA TYR A 17 9.39 0.40 -3.70
C TYR A 17 10.26 -0.47 -2.77
N GLU A 18 11.57 -0.27 -2.86
CA GLU A 18 12.62 -1.12 -2.29
C GLU A 18 13.15 -0.65 -0.92
N ASN A 19 12.32 -0.08 -0.03
CA ASN A 19 12.82 0.33 1.31
C ASN A 19 12.73 -0.78 2.37
N PHE A 20 11.95 -1.85 2.14
CA PHE A 20 11.77 -2.95 3.09
C PHE A 20 12.58 -4.25 2.86
N PRO A 21 13.26 -4.53 1.71
CA PRO A 21 13.96 -5.81 1.55
C PRO A 21 15.12 -5.99 2.54
N VAL A 22 15.80 -4.89 2.90
CA VAL A 22 17.05 -4.96 3.67
C VAL A 22 16.81 -5.36 5.13
N ALA A 23 15.70 -4.92 5.73
CA ALA A 23 15.30 -5.35 7.08
C ALA A 23 14.61 -6.74 7.09
N SER A 24 13.98 -7.14 5.97
CA SER A 24 13.29 -8.43 5.83
C SER A 24 14.21 -9.66 5.75
N TRP A 25 15.53 -9.47 5.59
CA TRP A 25 16.49 -10.58 5.59
C TRP A 25 16.63 -11.25 6.97
N LEU A 26 16.54 -10.46 8.05
CA LEU A 26 16.60 -10.97 9.43
C LEU A 26 15.26 -11.61 9.88
N CYS A 27 14.18 -11.37 9.14
CA CYS A 27 12.86 -11.85 9.51
C CYS A 27 12.53 -13.22 8.90
N PRO A 28 11.91 -14.14 9.66
CA PRO A 28 11.40 -15.41 9.14
C PRO A 28 10.49 -15.19 7.93
N ALA A 29 10.60 -16.05 6.92
CA ALA A 29 9.88 -15.91 5.66
C ALA A 29 8.36 -15.76 5.82
N THR A 30 7.78 -16.42 6.83
CA THR A 30 6.36 -16.37 7.18
C THR A 30 5.91 -15.03 7.74
N LEU A 31 6.81 -14.23 8.33
CA LEU A 31 6.49 -12.94 8.93
C LEU A 31 6.68 -11.76 7.98
N ARG A 32 7.32 -11.96 6.82
CA ARG A 32 7.57 -10.87 5.86
C ARG A 32 6.29 -10.23 5.36
N ALA A 33 5.28 -11.04 5.01
CA ALA A 33 4.00 -10.55 4.51
C ALA A 33 3.23 -9.69 5.54
N PRO A 34 2.99 -10.15 6.79
CA PRO A 34 2.30 -9.31 7.78
C PRO A 34 3.10 -8.07 8.16
N ILE A 35 4.44 -8.16 8.24
CA ILE A 35 5.27 -7.00 8.55
C ILE A 35 5.25 -5.97 7.42
N ALA A 36 5.35 -6.41 6.16
CA ALA A 36 5.25 -5.52 5.00
C ALA A 36 3.89 -4.81 4.97
N ALA A 37 2.79 -5.51 5.28
CA ALA A 37 1.47 -4.91 5.37
C ALA A 37 1.40 -3.81 6.45
N ILE A 38 1.95 -4.06 7.64
CA ILE A 38 2.02 -3.06 8.73
C ILE A 38 2.91 -1.87 8.32
N TYR A 39 4.06 -2.13 7.72
CA TYR A 39 4.97 -1.09 7.27
C TYR A 39 4.33 -0.19 6.21
N HIS A 40 3.70 -0.77 5.19
CA HIS A 40 3.02 0.00 4.14
C HIS A 40 1.88 0.84 4.71
N PHE A 41 1.11 0.30 5.66
CA PHE A 41 0.06 1.05 6.33
C PHE A 41 0.65 2.26 7.10
N ALA A 42 1.70 2.04 7.89
CA ALA A 42 2.34 3.10 8.65
C ALA A 42 2.96 4.18 7.75
N ARG A 43 3.65 3.77 6.68
CA ARG A 43 4.28 4.71 5.73
C ARG A 43 3.24 5.57 5.02
N THR A 44 2.12 4.98 4.61
CA THR A 44 1.02 5.74 3.98
C THR A 44 0.43 6.78 4.94
N ALA A 45 0.28 6.45 6.23
CA ALA A 45 -0.20 7.41 7.23
C ALA A 45 0.82 8.54 7.49
N ASP A 46 2.11 8.23 7.49
CA ASP A 46 3.21 9.19 7.62
C ASP A 46 3.26 10.14 6.43
N ASP A 47 3.17 9.62 5.20
CA ASP A 47 3.06 10.41 3.97
C ASP A 47 1.86 11.37 4.02
N LEU A 48 0.71 10.91 4.52
CA LEU A 48 -0.49 11.72 4.67
C LEU A 48 -0.35 12.85 5.71
N ALA A 49 0.46 12.62 6.74
CA ALA A 49 0.72 13.61 7.77
C ALA A 49 1.76 14.66 7.33
N ASP A 50 2.76 14.26 6.55
CA ASP A 50 3.93 15.08 6.23
C ASP A 50 3.85 15.76 4.85
N GLU A 51 3.15 15.18 3.89
CA GLU A 51 3.09 15.68 2.52
C GLU A 51 1.91 16.66 2.29
N GLY A 52 2.08 17.56 1.31
CA GLY A 52 1.03 18.45 0.82
C GLY A 52 0.91 19.82 1.51
N GLU A 53 0.23 20.74 0.84
CA GLU A 53 -0.11 22.10 1.33
C GLU A 53 -1.52 22.14 1.97
N VAL A 54 -2.00 20.99 2.45
CA VAL A 54 -3.31 20.84 3.08
C VAL A 54 -3.30 21.40 4.51
N THR A 55 -4.46 21.87 4.98
CA THR A 55 -4.58 22.37 6.36
C THR A 55 -4.46 21.23 7.37
N ALA A 56 -4.15 21.55 8.62
CA ALA A 56 -4.12 20.56 9.70
C ALA A 56 -5.46 19.79 9.82
N ASP A 57 -6.59 20.49 9.68
CA ASP A 57 -7.91 19.88 9.74
C ASP A 57 -8.15 18.87 8.61
N GLN A 58 -7.65 19.18 7.41
CA GLN A 58 -7.73 18.25 6.26
C GLN A 58 -6.89 16.99 6.51
N ARG A 59 -5.66 17.13 7.01
CA ARG A 59 -4.82 15.97 7.37
C ARG A 59 -5.49 15.07 8.41
N ILE A 60 -6.09 15.68 9.45
CA ILE A 60 -6.80 14.92 10.50
C ILE A 60 -8.02 14.18 9.93
N ALA A 61 -8.76 14.81 9.00
CA ALA A 61 -9.89 14.18 8.34
C ALA A 61 -9.45 12.99 7.48
N GLU A 62 -8.38 13.15 6.69
CA GLU A 62 -7.85 12.08 5.85
C GLU A 62 -7.29 10.92 6.68
N LEU A 63 -6.54 11.19 7.76
CA LEU A 63 -6.06 10.15 8.69
C LEU A 63 -7.22 9.42 9.38
N THR A 64 -8.31 10.12 9.66
CA THR A 64 -9.52 9.52 10.24
C THR A 64 -10.19 8.59 9.25
N ALA A 65 -10.38 9.02 8.00
CA ALA A 65 -10.92 8.18 6.93
C ALA A 65 -10.04 6.95 6.69
N TYR A 66 -8.72 7.12 6.66
CA TYR A 66 -7.76 6.03 6.46
C TYR A 66 -7.86 4.96 7.56
N ARG A 67 -8.05 5.37 8.81
CA ARG A 67 -8.31 4.46 9.94
C ARG A 67 -9.65 3.75 9.82
N GLU A 68 -10.70 4.45 9.39
CA GLU A 68 -12.03 3.85 9.20
C GLU A 68 -12.02 2.77 8.11
N GLU A 69 -11.30 2.99 7.02
CA GLU A 69 -11.09 2.00 5.97
C GLU A 69 -10.38 0.75 6.48
N LEU A 70 -9.34 0.90 7.30
CA LEU A 70 -8.67 -0.25 7.94
C LEU A 70 -9.65 -1.06 8.79
N HIS A 71 -10.49 -0.39 9.59
CA HIS A 71 -11.50 -1.07 10.39
C HIS A 71 -12.55 -1.79 9.53
N ALA A 72 -12.99 -1.17 8.43
CA ALA A 72 -13.92 -1.79 7.49
C ALA A 72 -13.34 -3.05 6.84
N CYS A 73 -12.04 -3.05 6.50
CA CYS A 73 -11.34 -4.22 5.99
C CYS A 73 -11.24 -5.35 7.02
N ALA A 74 -11.03 -5.03 8.30
CA ALA A 74 -10.93 -6.02 9.37
C ALA A 74 -12.27 -6.66 9.78
N GLN A 75 -13.40 -6.04 9.40
CA GLN A 75 -14.76 -6.50 9.70
C GLN A 75 -15.39 -7.33 8.57
N ARG A 76 -14.68 -7.52 7.45
CA ARG A 76 -15.09 -8.36 6.32
C ARG A 76 -14.56 -9.79 6.45
#